data_AF-K0WFJ2-F1
#
_entry.id   AF-K0WFJ2-F1
#
_cell.length_a   1.000
_cell.length_b   1.000
_cell.length_c   1.000
_cell.angle_alpha   90.00
_cell.angle_beta   90.00
_cell.angle_gamma   90.00
#
_symmetry.space_group_name_H-M   'P 1'
#
loop_
_entity.id
_entity.type
_entity.pdbx_description
1 polymer ?
#
loop_
_entity_poly.entity_id
_entity_poly.type
_entity_poly.pdbx_seq_one_letter_code
_entity_poly.pdbx_strand_id
1 'polypeptide(L)'
;MTTISQSVRNFENWLAGELGDDLVKDDLRDKHDKMRSDDFVFLRATYWRWCEIILDICPELAGAPEVLAIGDTHLENFGTWRDVEGRLVWGVNDFDDAAVMPYALDLVRLAASAILARGDNGPSVRMIGELILGGYRRGLENPLPVILERDYKWLRKALVLPNSERREFWEKYENLAPGEKPAPSAYIEVLAGALPPGVWSLRGKAAQRRQGSLGRPRFVAYAEWRG
;
A
#
# COMPACT_ATOMS: atom_id res chain seq x y z
N MET A 1 -5.24 22.80 -16.92
CA MET A 1 -4.84 21.69 -16.03
C MET A 1 -4.41 22.25 -14.69
N THR A 2 -4.89 21.67 -13.60
CA THR A 2 -4.47 21.98 -12.23
C THR A 2 -2.97 21.72 -12.08
N THR A 3 -2.21 22.67 -11.55
CA THR A 3 -0.78 22.46 -11.24
C THR A 3 -0.61 21.46 -10.10
N ILE A 4 0.56 20.82 -9.98
CA ILE A 4 0.80 19.90 -8.85
C ILE A 4 0.63 20.59 -7.49
N SER A 5 1.13 21.82 -7.33
CA SER A 5 0.97 22.57 -6.08
C SER A 5 -0.49 22.87 -5.77
N GLN A 6 -1.33 23.12 -6.79
CA GLN A 6 -2.75 23.32 -6.58
C GLN A 6 -3.46 22.01 -6.22
N SER A 7 -3.12 20.89 -6.87
CA SER A 7 -3.67 19.56 -6.57
C SER A 7 -3.35 19.13 -5.13
N VAL A 8 -2.09 19.28 -4.69
CA VAL A 8 -1.66 18.98 -3.31
C VAL A 8 -2.46 19.81 -2.31
N ARG A 9 -2.60 21.13 -2.53
CA ARG A 9 -3.40 21.99 -1.64
C ARG A 9 -4.86 21.57 -1.58
N ASN A 10 -5.46 21.22 -2.72
CA ASN A 10 -6.85 20.76 -2.76
C ASN A 10 -7.02 19.47 -1.96
N PHE A 11 -6.12 18.50 -2.15
CA PHE A 11 -6.16 17.23 -1.42
C PHE A 11 -5.95 17.43 0.09
N GLU A 12 -5.00 18.27 0.50
CA GLU A 12 -4.73 18.52 1.92
C GLU A 12 -5.85 19.30 2.61
N ASN A 13 -6.51 20.22 1.90
CA ASN A 13 -7.70 20.90 2.41
C ASN A 13 -8.86 19.93 2.60
N TRP A 14 -9.07 19.01 1.64
CA TRP A 14 -10.06 17.95 1.78
C TRP A 14 -9.72 17.03 2.97
N LEU A 15 -8.47 16.56 3.05
CA LEU A 15 -7.99 15.68 4.13
C LEU A 15 -8.14 16.34 5.51
N ALA A 16 -7.87 17.65 5.61
CA ALA A 16 -8.10 18.42 6.83
C ALA A 16 -9.59 18.51 7.20
N GLY A 17 -10.47 18.60 6.20
CA GLY A 17 -11.92 18.55 6.41
C GLY A 17 -12.39 17.19 6.93
N GLU A 18 -11.86 16.09 6.40
CA GLU A 18 -12.21 14.73 6.82
C GLU A 18 -11.69 14.38 8.21
N LEU A 19 -10.47 14.83 8.55
CA LEU A 19 -9.81 14.46 9.81
C LEU A 19 -10.00 15.48 10.93
N GLY A 20 -10.31 16.74 10.63
CA GLY A 20 -10.43 17.80 11.63
C GLY A 20 -9.21 17.88 12.55
N ASP A 21 -9.45 17.75 13.86
CA ASP A 21 -8.41 17.82 14.90
C ASP A 21 -7.46 16.60 14.93
N ASP A 22 -7.81 15.51 14.23
CA ASP A 22 -6.98 14.30 14.15
C ASP A 22 -5.87 14.41 13.08
N LEU A 23 -5.89 15.46 12.24
CA LEU A 23 -4.87 15.71 11.24
C LEU A 23 -3.50 15.96 11.89
N VAL A 24 -2.50 15.16 11.51
CA VAL A 24 -1.11 15.33 11.98
C VAL A 24 -0.35 16.24 11.03
N LYS A 25 -0.34 17.55 11.30
CA LYS A 25 0.22 18.56 10.39
C LYS A 25 1.72 18.40 10.11
N ASP A 26 2.51 18.01 11.11
CA ASP A 26 3.95 17.82 10.92
C ASP A 26 4.26 16.67 9.94
N ASP A 27 3.42 15.64 9.89
CA ASP A 27 3.56 14.57 8.91
C ASP A 27 3.36 15.05 7.47
N LEU A 28 2.55 16.10 7.24
CA LEU A 28 2.38 16.64 5.88
C LEU A 28 3.68 17.26 5.38
N ARG A 29 4.46 17.91 6.27
CA ARG A 29 5.79 18.44 5.94
C ARG A 29 6.75 17.29 5.59
N ASP A 30 6.80 16.27 6.45
CA ASP A 30 7.60 15.06 6.19
C ASP A 30 7.19 14.37 4.88
N LYS A 31 5.90 14.35 4.58
CA LYS A 31 5.37 13.82 3.32
C LYS A 31 5.93 14.60 2.15
N HIS A 32 5.93 15.93 2.21
CA HIS A 32 6.48 16.80 1.16
C HIS A 32 7.98 16.59 0.97
N ASP A 33 8.74 16.49 2.06
CA ASP A 33 10.19 16.32 1.97
C ASP A 33 10.57 14.99 1.35
N LYS A 34 9.86 13.92 1.72
CA LYS A 34 10.05 12.61 1.10
C LYS A 34 9.51 12.56 -0.33
N MET A 35 8.42 13.26 -0.65
CA MET A 35 7.97 13.40 -2.05
C MET A 35 9.03 14.08 -2.93
N ARG A 36 9.90 14.92 -2.37
CA ARG A 36 11.01 15.55 -3.09
C ARG A 36 12.23 14.66 -3.25
N SER A 37 12.34 13.55 -2.50
CA SER A 37 13.56 12.75 -2.49
C SER A 37 13.70 11.84 -3.69
N ASP A 38 12.59 11.40 -4.29
CA ASP A 38 12.59 10.38 -5.34
C ASP A 38 11.25 10.36 -6.12
N ASP A 39 11.32 10.14 -7.43
CA ASP A 39 10.15 10.16 -8.32
C ASP A 39 9.18 8.99 -8.04
N PHE A 40 9.69 7.82 -7.67
CA PHE A 40 8.86 6.67 -7.29
C PHE A 40 8.15 6.93 -5.95
N VAL A 41 8.82 7.57 -5.00
CA VAL A 41 8.21 8.05 -3.75
C VAL A 41 7.12 9.09 -4.02
N PHE A 42 7.35 10.03 -4.95
CA PHE A 42 6.33 10.98 -5.38
C PHE A 42 5.10 10.28 -5.96
N LEU A 43 5.28 9.37 -6.93
CA LEU A 43 4.19 8.62 -7.56
C LEU A 43 3.29 7.95 -6.52
N ARG A 44 3.89 7.23 -5.56
CA ARG A 44 3.19 6.55 -4.47
C ARG A 44 2.47 7.49 -3.54
N ALA A 45 3.09 8.61 -3.21
CA ALA A 45 2.54 9.55 -2.25
C ALA A 45 1.37 10.38 -2.80
N THR A 46 1.14 10.35 -4.13
CA THR A 46 0.16 11.20 -4.83
C THR A 46 -0.83 10.42 -5.71
N TYR A 47 -1.43 9.34 -5.21
CA TYR A 47 -2.42 8.58 -6.00
C TYR A 47 -3.60 9.44 -6.50
N TRP A 48 -4.13 10.36 -5.68
CA TRP A 48 -5.20 11.28 -6.12
C TRP A 48 -4.79 12.07 -7.38
N ARG A 49 -3.51 12.46 -7.49
CA ARG A 49 -3.01 13.20 -8.64
C ARG A 49 -2.97 12.33 -9.89
N TRP A 50 -2.70 11.04 -9.74
CA TRP A 50 -2.81 10.09 -10.84
C TRP A 50 -4.24 10.03 -11.37
N CYS A 51 -5.22 9.93 -10.48
CA CYS A 51 -6.64 9.93 -10.84
C CYS A 51 -7.06 11.20 -11.59
N GLU A 52 -6.53 12.36 -11.18
CA GLU A 52 -6.82 13.65 -11.85
C GLU A 52 -6.34 13.71 -13.30
N ILE A 53 -5.28 12.97 -13.68
CA ILE A 53 -4.57 13.23 -14.95
C ILE A 53 -4.48 12.02 -15.87
N ILE A 54 -4.69 10.79 -15.38
CA ILE A 54 -4.37 9.59 -16.17
C ILE A 54 -5.20 9.50 -17.47
N LEU A 55 -6.46 9.94 -17.44
CA LEU A 55 -7.32 9.96 -18.63
C LEU A 55 -7.05 11.15 -19.56
N ASP A 56 -6.36 12.19 -19.09
CA ASP A 56 -5.83 13.24 -19.97
C ASP A 56 -4.58 12.77 -20.70
N ILE A 57 -3.75 11.93 -20.04
CA ILE A 57 -2.52 11.36 -20.61
C ILE A 57 -2.82 10.18 -21.54
N CYS A 58 -3.73 9.30 -21.14
CA CYS A 58 -4.11 8.08 -21.85
C CYS A 58 -5.65 8.00 -21.99
N PRO A 59 -6.26 8.88 -22.80
CA PRO A 59 -7.73 8.94 -22.96
C PRO A 59 -8.34 7.64 -23.49
N GLU A 60 -7.57 6.86 -24.25
CA GLU A 60 -7.98 5.56 -24.78
C GLU A 60 -8.31 4.53 -23.69
N LEU A 61 -7.77 4.69 -22.48
CA LEU A 61 -8.01 3.77 -21.36
C LEU A 61 -9.42 3.91 -20.79
N ALA A 62 -10.10 5.04 -21.02
CA ALA A 62 -11.46 5.27 -20.54
C ALA A 62 -12.47 4.24 -21.07
N GLY A 63 -12.21 3.67 -22.25
CA GLY A 63 -13.08 2.65 -22.86
C GLY A 63 -12.76 1.21 -22.48
N ALA A 64 -11.74 0.96 -21.65
CA ALA A 64 -11.39 -0.40 -21.23
C ALA A 64 -12.41 -0.94 -20.21
N PRO A 65 -12.67 -2.26 -20.19
CA PRO A 65 -13.57 -2.89 -19.22
C PRO A 65 -13.32 -2.47 -17.77
N GLU A 66 -14.40 -2.10 -17.09
CA GLU A 66 -14.37 -1.77 -15.67
C GLU A 66 -14.41 -3.04 -14.82
N VAL A 67 -13.56 -3.07 -13.80
CA VAL A 67 -13.50 -4.14 -12.80
C VAL A 67 -13.34 -3.50 -11.43
N LEU A 68 -13.57 -4.26 -10.35
CA LEU A 68 -13.07 -3.87 -9.03
C LEU A 68 -11.55 -3.95 -9.06
N ALA A 69 -10.94 -2.82 -9.37
CA ALA A 69 -9.50 -2.65 -9.51
C ALA A 69 -8.87 -2.27 -8.16
N ILE A 70 -7.56 -2.40 -8.07
CA ILE A 70 -6.77 -2.16 -6.85
C ILE A 70 -6.64 -0.67 -6.55
N GLY A 71 -6.46 0.17 -7.57
CA GLY A 71 -6.31 1.60 -7.39
C GLY A 71 -4.86 2.05 -7.41
N ASP A 72 -4.26 2.23 -6.24
CA ASP A 72 -2.89 2.72 -6.06
C ASP A 72 -1.81 1.67 -6.41
N THR A 73 -1.98 0.89 -7.48
CA THR A 73 -1.09 -0.23 -7.81
C THR A 73 0.34 0.23 -8.13
N HIS A 74 1.30 -0.23 -7.34
CA HIS A 74 2.73 0.01 -7.52
C HIS A 74 3.58 -1.17 -7.00
N LEU A 75 4.87 -1.23 -7.38
CA LEU A 75 5.76 -2.35 -6.99
C LEU A 75 5.78 -2.64 -5.47
N GLU A 76 5.74 -1.60 -4.63
CA GLU A 76 5.73 -1.79 -3.16
C GLU A 76 4.40 -2.26 -2.55
N ASN A 77 3.30 -2.40 -3.31
CA ASN A 77 2.08 -3.09 -2.81
C ASN A 77 2.20 -4.61 -2.96
N PHE A 78 3.23 -5.11 -3.65
CA PHE A 78 3.47 -6.53 -3.74
C PHE A 78 4.24 -7.02 -2.51
N GLY A 79 3.69 -8.02 -1.85
CA GLY A 79 4.25 -8.57 -0.63
C GLY A 79 3.78 -9.99 -0.38
N THR A 80 4.07 -10.47 0.83
CA THR A 80 3.71 -11.83 1.25
C THR A 80 2.76 -11.83 2.42
N TRP A 81 1.81 -12.77 2.41
CA TRP A 81 0.96 -13.11 3.55
C TRP A 81 0.79 -14.63 3.63
N ARG A 82 0.19 -15.11 4.73
CA ARG A 82 -0.15 -16.52 4.89
C ARG A 82 -1.63 -16.73 4.61
N ASP A 83 -1.95 -17.78 3.85
CA ASP A 83 -3.32 -18.25 3.72
C ASP A 83 -3.76 -19.08 4.93
N VAL A 84 -4.99 -19.60 4.89
CA VAL A 84 -5.59 -20.41 5.97
C VAL A 84 -4.84 -21.73 6.24
N GLU A 85 -4.05 -22.21 5.29
CA GLU A 85 -3.21 -23.40 5.41
C GLU A 85 -1.78 -23.04 5.85
N GLY A 86 -1.50 -21.76 6.06
CA GLY A 86 -0.19 -21.26 6.47
C GLY A 86 0.82 -21.15 5.33
N ARG A 87 0.42 -21.32 4.06
CA ARG A 87 1.32 -21.23 2.90
C ARG A 87 1.67 -19.77 2.60
N LEU A 88 2.89 -19.52 2.13
CA LEU A 88 3.34 -18.16 1.86
C LEU A 88 2.88 -17.72 0.46
N VAL A 89 1.85 -16.88 0.42
CA VAL A 89 1.28 -16.32 -0.80
C VAL A 89 2.04 -15.05 -1.18
N TRP A 90 2.21 -14.83 -2.49
CA TRP A 90 2.72 -13.59 -3.06
C TRP A 90 1.65 -12.90 -3.90
N GLY A 91 1.52 -11.59 -3.75
CA GLY A 91 0.63 -10.77 -4.57
C GLY A 91 0.46 -9.37 -4.00
N VAL A 92 -0.61 -8.70 -4.40
CA VAL A 92 -0.97 -7.36 -3.93
C VAL A 92 -1.65 -7.45 -2.56
N ASN A 93 -1.27 -6.59 -1.62
CA ASN A 93 -1.73 -6.62 -0.23
C ASN A 93 -2.40 -5.32 0.28
N ASP A 94 -2.56 -4.32 -0.59
CA ASP A 94 -3.10 -3.01 -0.24
C ASP A 94 -4.26 -2.68 -1.18
N PHE A 95 -5.44 -2.43 -0.61
CA PHE A 95 -6.70 -2.23 -1.32
C PHE A 95 -7.46 -1.01 -0.77
N ASP A 96 -6.78 -0.11 -0.06
CA ASP A 96 -7.40 1.08 0.54
C ASP A 96 -7.99 2.03 -0.51
N ASP A 97 -7.47 1.99 -1.74
CA ASP A 97 -7.86 2.82 -2.88
C ASP A 97 -8.63 2.02 -3.97
N ALA A 98 -9.15 0.83 -3.63
CA ALA A 98 -9.87 -0.01 -4.58
C ALA A 98 -11.16 0.65 -5.08
N ALA A 99 -11.38 0.58 -6.39
CA ALA A 99 -12.52 1.22 -7.04
C ALA A 99 -12.96 0.44 -8.28
N VAL A 100 -14.23 0.60 -8.66
CA VAL A 100 -14.70 0.14 -9.98
C VAL A 100 -14.19 1.13 -11.03
N MET A 101 -13.23 0.69 -11.84
CA MET A 101 -12.59 1.52 -12.86
C MET A 101 -11.99 0.64 -13.98
N PRO A 102 -11.59 1.24 -15.13
CA PRO A 102 -10.95 0.47 -16.19
C PRO A 102 -9.69 -0.26 -15.72
N TYR A 103 -9.64 -1.59 -15.89
CA TYR A 103 -8.55 -2.43 -15.36
C TYR A 103 -7.16 -2.00 -15.85
N ALA A 104 -7.09 -1.38 -17.03
CA ALA A 104 -5.84 -0.95 -17.64
C ALA A 104 -5.15 0.16 -16.84
N LEU A 105 -5.88 0.91 -16.02
CA LEU A 105 -5.30 1.95 -15.16
C LEU A 105 -4.32 1.37 -14.13
N ASP A 106 -4.64 0.22 -13.53
CA ASP A 106 -3.73 -0.49 -12.61
C ASP A 106 -2.48 -0.98 -13.33
N LEU A 107 -2.62 -1.52 -14.55
CA LEU A 107 -1.49 -2.04 -15.33
C LEU A 107 -0.53 -0.91 -15.73
N VAL A 108 -1.08 0.22 -16.18
CA VAL A 108 -0.29 1.39 -16.57
C VAL A 108 0.37 2.02 -15.34
N ARG A 109 -0.32 2.10 -14.21
CA ARG A 109 0.26 2.60 -12.95
C ARG A 109 1.38 1.71 -12.44
N LEU A 110 1.19 0.39 -12.46
CA LEU A 110 2.20 -0.58 -12.08
C LEU A 110 3.44 -0.46 -12.97
N ALA A 111 3.26 -0.36 -14.29
CA ALA A 111 4.34 -0.17 -15.24
C ALA A 111 5.09 1.15 -15.00
N ALA A 112 4.37 2.26 -14.80
CA ALA A 112 4.97 3.54 -14.44
C ALA A 112 5.82 3.41 -13.16
N SER A 113 5.28 2.76 -12.12
CA SER A 113 6.01 2.54 -10.87
C SER A 113 7.30 1.73 -11.08
N ALA A 114 7.26 0.69 -11.92
CA ALA A 114 8.42 -0.12 -12.22
C ALA A 114 9.46 0.63 -13.07
N ILE A 115 9.03 1.50 -13.98
CA ILE A 115 9.91 2.35 -14.77
C ILE A 115 10.67 3.34 -13.86
N LEU A 116 10.00 3.90 -12.85
CA LEU A 116 10.63 4.82 -11.90
C LEU A 116 11.59 4.08 -10.94
N ALA A 117 11.26 2.85 -10.54
CA ALA A 117 12.06 2.07 -9.58
C ALA A 117 13.26 1.31 -10.19
N ARG A 118 13.38 1.22 -11.52
CA ARG A 118 14.33 0.30 -12.18
C ARG A 118 15.82 0.65 -12.00
N GLY A 119 16.15 1.92 -11.71
CA GLY A 119 17.53 2.42 -11.70
C GLY A 119 18.25 2.30 -13.07
N ASP A 120 19.49 2.79 -13.14
CA ASP A 120 20.22 2.89 -14.42
C ASP A 120 20.52 1.53 -15.08
N ASN A 121 20.72 0.49 -14.28
CA ASN A 121 21.02 -0.88 -14.73
C ASN A 121 19.77 -1.77 -14.80
N GLY A 122 18.58 -1.18 -14.70
CA GLY A 122 17.31 -1.92 -14.69
C GLY A 122 16.86 -2.43 -16.07
N PRO A 123 15.76 -3.20 -16.10
CA PRO A 123 15.18 -3.66 -17.36
C PRO A 123 14.73 -2.49 -18.26
N SER A 124 14.66 -2.76 -19.56
CA SER A 124 14.12 -1.79 -20.51
C SER A 124 12.62 -1.52 -20.24
N VAL A 125 12.14 -0.33 -20.59
CA VAL A 125 10.71 0.04 -20.47
C VAL A 125 9.81 -0.97 -21.18
N ARG A 126 10.24 -1.43 -22.36
CA ARG A 126 9.55 -2.46 -23.13
C ARG A 126 9.46 -3.78 -22.35
N MET A 127 10.57 -4.24 -21.78
CA MET A 127 10.59 -5.49 -21.03
C MET A 127 9.71 -5.41 -19.78
N ILE A 128 9.66 -4.26 -19.09
CA ILE A 128 8.75 -4.03 -17.96
C ILE A 128 7.28 -4.23 -18.40
N GLY A 129 6.87 -3.56 -19.48
CA GLY A 129 5.51 -3.68 -20.00
C GLY A 129 5.15 -5.09 -20.45
N GLU A 130 6.07 -5.78 -21.14
CA GLU A 130 5.89 -7.15 -21.60
C GLU A 130 5.76 -8.15 -20.42
N LEU A 131 6.56 -7.98 -19.36
CA LEU A 131 6.49 -8.83 -18.17
C LEU A 131 5.19 -8.62 -17.38
N ILE A 132 4.77 -7.37 -17.19
CA ILE A 132 3.52 -7.03 -16.47
C ILE A 132 2.31 -7.57 -17.24
N LEU A 133 2.20 -7.26 -18.54
CA LEU A 133 1.08 -7.71 -19.36
C LEU A 133 1.07 -9.25 -19.50
N GLY A 134 2.24 -9.87 -19.68
CA GLY A 134 2.37 -11.33 -19.72
C GLY A 134 1.95 -11.98 -18.41
N GLY A 135 2.32 -11.39 -17.27
CA GLY A 135 1.87 -11.83 -15.94
C GLY A 135 0.37 -11.74 -15.77
N TYR A 136 -0.22 -10.60 -16.15
CA TYR A 136 -1.66 -10.37 -16.07
C TYR A 136 -2.46 -11.37 -16.91
N ARG A 137 -2.03 -11.60 -18.16
CA ARG A 137 -2.68 -12.57 -19.06
C ARG A 137 -2.63 -14.01 -18.51
N ARG A 138 -1.48 -14.44 -17.98
CA ARG A 138 -1.38 -15.75 -17.31
C ARG A 138 -2.32 -15.86 -16.11
N GLY A 139 -2.48 -14.78 -15.35
CA GLY A 139 -3.44 -14.73 -14.23
C GLY A 139 -4.89 -14.84 -14.69
N LEU A 140 -5.25 -14.23 -15.82
CA LEU A 140 -6.59 -14.39 -16.41
C LEU A 140 -6.84 -15.81 -16.93
N GLU A 141 -5.85 -16.42 -17.57
CA GLU A 141 -5.94 -17.78 -18.09
C GLU A 141 -5.97 -18.84 -16.98
N ASN A 142 -5.29 -18.59 -15.86
CA ASN A 142 -5.20 -19.50 -14.72
C ASN A 142 -5.22 -18.72 -13.40
N PRO A 143 -6.42 -18.40 -12.86
CA PRO A 143 -6.58 -17.53 -11.69
C PRO A 143 -6.29 -18.26 -10.38
N LEU A 144 -5.04 -18.72 -10.21
CA LEU A 144 -4.55 -19.38 -9.01
C LEU A 144 -3.61 -18.45 -8.23
N PRO A 145 -3.60 -18.56 -6.89
CA PRO A 145 -2.63 -17.82 -6.08
C PRO A 145 -1.21 -18.28 -6.40
N VAL A 146 -0.27 -17.34 -6.31
CA VAL A 146 1.16 -17.63 -6.34
C VAL A 146 1.59 -18.09 -4.95
N ILE A 147 1.92 -19.37 -4.82
CA ILE A 147 2.41 -19.97 -3.58
C ILE A 147 3.92 -20.09 -3.69
N LEU A 148 4.67 -19.33 -2.88
CA LEU A 148 6.12 -19.21 -3.03
C LEU A 148 6.86 -20.55 -2.83
N GLU A 149 6.41 -21.41 -1.93
CA GLU A 149 6.96 -22.76 -1.74
C GLU A 149 6.83 -23.65 -3.00
N ARG A 150 5.76 -23.47 -3.77
CA ARG A 150 5.43 -24.27 -4.96
C ARG A 150 6.04 -23.67 -6.22
N ASP A 151 5.80 -22.38 -6.44
CA ASP A 151 5.97 -21.72 -7.73
C ASP A 151 7.32 -21.00 -7.86
N TYR A 152 7.81 -20.38 -6.77
CA TYR A 152 8.98 -19.50 -6.80
C TYR A 152 9.85 -19.65 -5.55
N LYS A 153 10.48 -20.81 -5.40
CA LYS A 153 11.36 -21.13 -4.24
C LYS A 153 12.48 -20.11 -4.03
N TRP A 154 13.01 -19.53 -5.11
CA TRP A 154 14.04 -18.49 -5.03
C TRP A 154 13.49 -17.22 -4.37
N LEU A 155 12.26 -16.80 -4.74
CA LEU A 155 11.61 -15.62 -4.21
C LEU A 155 11.23 -15.84 -2.74
N ARG A 156 10.80 -17.06 -2.39
CA ARG A 156 10.65 -17.47 -0.99
C ARG A 156 11.93 -17.23 -0.19
N LYS A 157 13.08 -17.68 -0.70
CA LYS A 157 14.37 -17.52 -0.02
C LYS A 157 14.74 -16.04 0.14
N ALA A 158 14.38 -15.19 -0.82
CA ALA A 158 14.65 -13.76 -0.77
C ALA A 158 13.74 -13.00 0.20
N LEU A 159 12.49 -13.44 0.38
CA LEU A 159 11.48 -12.71 1.16
C LEU A 159 11.27 -13.24 2.59
N VAL A 160 11.71 -14.45 2.89
CA VAL A 160 11.61 -15.00 4.25
C VAL A 160 12.69 -14.38 5.13
N LEU A 161 12.25 -13.60 6.11
CA LEU A 161 13.13 -12.99 7.10
C LEU A 161 13.70 -14.03 8.09
N PRO A 162 14.98 -13.89 8.51
CA PRO A 162 15.56 -14.65 9.61
C PRO A 162 14.76 -14.57 10.92
N ASN A 163 14.92 -15.57 11.79
CA ASN A 163 14.25 -15.59 13.10
C ASN A 163 14.59 -14.38 13.97
N SER A 164 15.83 -13.87 13.88
CA SER A 164 16.28 -12.68 14.59
C SER A 164 15.48 -11.45 14.18
N GLU A 165 15.40 -11.18 12.87
CA GLU A 165 14.64 -10.03 12.34
C GLU A 165 13.15 -10.13 12.65
N ARG A 166 12.57 -11.34 12.60
CA ARG A 166 11.18 -11.56 13.00
C ARG A 166 10.96 -11.28 14.49
N ARG A 167 11.92 -11.64 15.35
CA ARG A 167 11.86 -11.35 16.78
C ARG A 167 11.98 -9.85 17.05
N GLU A 168 12.96 -9.19 16.44
CA GLU A 168 13.17 -7.74 16.55
C GLU A 168 11.92 -6.97 16.11
N PHE A 169 11.24 -7.42 15.05
CA PHE A 169 9.97 -6.86 14.63
C PHE A 169 8.93 -6.91 15.77
N TRP A 170 8.69 -8.07 16.38
CA TRP A 170 7.69 -8.21 17.44
C TRP A 170 8.09 -7.48 18.73
N GLU A 171 9.35 -7.56 19.13
CA GLU A 171 9.90 -6.82 20.28
C GLU A 171 9.67 -5.31 20.12
N LYS A 172 9.80 -4.76 18.90
CA LYS A 172 9.47 -3.36 18.62
C LYS A 172 8.02 -3.04 18.97
N TYR A 173 7.05 -3.87 18.57
CA TYR A 173 5.62 -3.63 18.83
C TYR A 173 5.24 -3.80 20.30
N GLU A 174 5.80 -4.82 20.96
CA GLU A 174 5.63 -5.04 22.40
C GLU A 174 6.11 -3.82 23.19
N ASN A 175 7.28 -3.28 22.83
CA ASN A 175 7.92 -2.17 23.51
C ASN A 175 7.49 -0.77 23.01
N LEU A 176 6.58 -0.66 22.04
CA LEU A 176 6.06 0.66 21.61
C LEU A 176 5.53 1.42 22.84
N ALA A 177 5.85 2.71 22.95
CA ALA A 177 5.27 3.57 23.98
C ALA A 177 3.78 3.83 23.69
N PRO A 178 2.92 3.96 24.72
CA PRO A 178 1.57 4.48 24.51
C PRO A 178 1.63 5.88 23.87
N GLY A 179 0.64 6.20 23.02
CA GLY A 179 0.52 7.54 22.47
C GLY A 179 0.20 8.57 23.54
N GLU A 180 0.57 9.83 23.33
CA GLU A 180 0.28 10.93 24.26
C GLU A 180 -1.22 11.19 24.42
N LYS A 181 -2.01 10.93 23.37
CA LYS A 181 -3.47 11.01 23.37
C LYS A 181 -4.09 9.62 23.27
N PRO A 182 -5.19 9.35 23.99
CA PRO A 182 -5.94 8.12 23.79
C PRO A 182 -6.50 8.05 22.36
N ALA A 183 -6.59 6.84 21.82
CA ALA A 183 -7.26 6.63 20.54
C ALA A 183 -8.76 6.97 20.65
N PRO A 184 -9.34 7.71 19.69
CA PRO A 184 -10.78 7.88 19.59
C PRO A 184 -11.54 6.56 19.67
N SER A 185 -12.68 6.55 20.38
CA SER A 185 -13.47 5.33 20.64
C SER A 185 -13.91 4.61 19.36
N ALA A 186 -14.26 5.38 18.32
CA ALA A 186 -14.63 4.82 17.02
C ALA A 186 -13.53 3.92 16.43
N TYR A 187 -12.25 4.31 16.53
CA TYR A 187 -11.14 3.48 16.04
C TYR A 187 -10.91 2.26 16.92
N ILE A 188 -11.11 2.40 18.23
CA ILE A 188 -11.03 1.29 19.19
C ILE A 188 -12.08 0.23 18.87
N GLU A 189 -13.32 0.64 18.62
CA GLU A 189 -14.44 -0.26 18.31
C GLU A 189 -14.21 -1.05 17.01
N VAL A 190 -13.74 -0.37 15.96
CA VAL A 190 -13.40 -1.01 14.68
C VAL A 190 -12.26 -2.01 14.85
N LEU A 191 -11.19 -1.64 15.57
CA LEU A 191 -10.07 -2.54 15.83
C LEU A 191 -10.51 -3.76 16.66
N ALA A 192 -11.34 -3.56 17.68
CA ALA A 192 -11.88 -4.65 18.50
C ALA A 192 -12.76 -5.60 17.68
N GLY A 193 -13.59 -5.06 16.77
CA GLY A 193 -14.43 -5.86 15.87
C GLY A 193 -13.64 -6.66 14.83
N ALA A 194 -12.42 -6.23 14.49
CA ALA A 194 -11.54 -6.94 13.56
C ALA A 194 -10.72 -8.07 14.22
N LEU A 195 -10.64 -8.11 15.55
CA LEU A 195 -9.90 -9.15 16.27
C LEU A 195 -10.68 -10.46 16.36
N PRO A 196 -10.00 -11.63 16.38
CA PRO A 196 -10.66 -12.89 16.61
C PRO A 196 -11.42 -12.94 17.95
N PRO A 197 -12.51 -13.74 18.07
CA PRO A 197 -13.23 -13.89 19.32
C PRO A 197 -12.33 -14.36 20.48
N GLY A 198 -12.52 -13.79 21.67
CA GLY A 198 -11.77 -14.15 22.88
C GLY A 198 -10.45 -13.41 23.08
N VAL A 199 -10.11 -12.48 22.19
CA VAL A 199 -8.94 -11.61 22.31
C VAL A 199 -9.31 -10.32 23.04
N TRP A 200 -8.63 -10.01 24.15
CA TRP A 200 -8.82 -8.77 24.90
C TRP A 200 -7.48 -8.15 25.32
N SER A 201 -6.78 -7.56 24.35
CA SER A 201 -5.68 -6.62 24.61
C SER A 201 -5.58 -5.59 23.50
N LEU A 202 -6.27 -4.46 23.65
CA LEU A 202 -6.12 -3.32 22.74
C LEU A 202 -5.14 -2.34 23.36
N ARG A 203 -4.01 -2.08 22.69
CA ARG A 203 -3.11 -0.99 23.04
C ARG A 203 -2.97 -0.06 21.86
N GLY A 204 -3.77 1.00 21.82
CA GLY A 204 -3.60 2.08 20.85
C GLY A 204 -2.23 2.74 21.06
N LYS A 205 -1.28 2.46 20.17
CA LYS A 205 0.06 3.05 20.20
C LYS A 205 0.35 3.73 18.86
N ALA A 206 0.98 4.89 18.89
CA ALA A 206 1.42 5.57 17.68
C ALA A 206 2.53 4.75 17.01
N ALA A 207 2.28 4.25 15.80
CA ALA A 207 3.25 3.45 15.04
C ALA A 207 3.98 4.29 13.98
N GLN A 208 5.24 3.93 13.72
CA GLN A 208 6.04 4.52 12.64
C GLN A 208 5.29 4.38 11.30
N ARG A 209 5.13 5.51 10.61
CA ARG A 209 4.20 5.69 9.50
C ARG A 209 4.86 5.35 8.14
N ARG A 210 4.12 4.66 7.26
CA ARG A 210 4.49 4.50 5.85
C ARG A 210 4.11 5.75 5.05
N GLN A 211 4.82 5.98 3.95
CA GLN A 211 4.78 7.20 3.14
C GLN A 211 3.39 7.74 2.79
N GLY A 212 2.50 6.88 2.27
CA GLY A 212 1.17 7.29 1.81
C GLY A 212 0.23 7.75 2.95
N SER A 213 0.48 7.28 4.17
CA SER A 213 -0.37 7.54 5.33
C SER A 213 0.03 8.75 6.19
N LEU A 214 1.09 9.46 5.80
CA LEU A 214 1.53 10.65 6.50
C LEU A 214 0.43 11.72 6.46
N GLY A 215 0.06 12.24 7.63
CA GLY A 215 -1.08 13.14 7.85
C GLY A 215 -2.25 12.46 8.56
N ARG A 216 -2.32 11.12 8.55
CA ARG A 216 -3.36 10.33 9.20
C ARG A 216 -2.88 9.77 10.54
N PRO A 217 -3.71 9.72 11.60
CA PRO A 217 -3.37 9.00 12.81
C PRO A 217 -3.24 7.49 12.52
N ARG A 218 -2.35 6.79 13.24
CA ARG A 218 -2.21 5.33 13.15
C ARG A 218 -2.38 4.73 14.53
N PHE A 219 -3.27 3.75 14.60
CA PHE A 219 -3.53 2.94 15.78
C PHE A 219 -3.22 1.49 15.44
N VAL A 220 -2.56 0.79 16.35
CA VAL A 220 -2.25 -0.62 16.21
C VAL A 220 -2.94 -1.38 17.33
N ALA A 221 -3.51 -2.53 16.99
CA ALA A 221 -3.94 -3.55 17.93
C ALA A 221 -3.05 -4.78 17.73
N TYR A 222 -2.61 -5.41 18.81
CA TYR A 222 -1.90 -6.69 18.74
C TYR A 222 -2.41 -7.59 19.86
N ALA A 223 -2.43 -8.88 19.57
CA ALA A 223 -2.88 -9.89 20.50
C ALA A 223 -2.26 -11.25 20.20
N GLU A 224 -2.10 -12.05 21.25
CA GLU A 224 -1.85 -13.47 21.13
C GLU A 224 -3.17 -14.18 20.86
N TRP A 225 -3.19 -15.03 19.84
CA TRP A 225 -4.37 -15.81 19.48
C TRP A 225 -3.97 -17.21 19.06
N ARG A 226 -4.34 -18.19 19.90
CA ARG A 226 -4.01 -19.62 19.74
C ARG A 226 -2.50 -19.95 19.81
N GLY A 227 -1.73 -19.18 20.59
CA GLY A 227 -0.29 -19.40 20.85
C GLY A 227 0.60 -18.80 19.77
#